data_AF-A0A7W1T0A3-F1
#
_entry.id   AF-A0A7W1T0A3-F1
#
_cell.length_a   1.000
_cell.length_b   1.000
_cell.length_c   1.000
_cell.angle_alpha   90.00
_cell.angle_beta   90.00
_cell.angle_gamma   90.00
#
_symmetry.space_group_name_H-M   'P 1'
#
loop_
_entity.id
_entity.type
_entity.pdbx_description
1 polymer ?
#
loop_
_entity_poly.entity_id
_entity_poly.type
_entity_poly.pdbx_seq_one_letter_code
_entity_poly.pdbx_strand_id
1 'polypeptide(L)' 'MAPDGRGGLVYKVEGSAVSGRTELERRQELLRIIEPISGEVAIDRIEPVRDRSGHVTTYQVWVNRQ' A
#
# COMPACT_ATOMS: atom_id res chain seq x y z
N MET A 1 5.24 -24.52 -14.26
CA MET A 1 4.23 -23.67 -13.58
C MET A 1 4.39 -22.27 -14.16
N ALA A 2 3.34 -21.72 -14.76
CA ALA A 2 3.42 -20.41 -15.40
C ALA A 2 3.62 -19.33 -14.32
N PRO A 3 4.35 -18.24 -14.60
CA PRO A 3 4.29 -17.07 -13.74
C PRO A 3 2.87 -16.51 -13.89
N ASP A 4 2.08 -16.45 -12.81
CA ASP A 4 0.86 -15.64 -12.79
C ASP A 4 1.30 -14.18 -12.94
N GLY A 5 1.53 -13.75 -14.19
CA GLY A 5 1.98 -12.44 -14.61
C GLY A 5 0.92 -11.36 -14.40
N ARG A 6 0.26 -11.34 -13.24
CA ARG A 6 -0.82 -10.42 -12.88
C ARG A 6 -0.35 -9.01 -12.51
N GLY A 7 0.92 -8.67 -12.76
CA GLY A 7 1.40 -7.29 -12.61
C GLY A 7 1.25 -6.70 -11.20
N GLY A 8 1.13 -7.55 -10.17
CA GLY A 8 0.99 -7.12 -8.79
C GLY A 8 2.27 -6.45 -8.30
N LEU A 9 2.18 -5.16 -7.99
CA LEU A 9 3.28 -4.37 -7.45
C LEU A 9 3.13 -4.26 -5.93
N VAL A 10 4.25 -4.31 -5.20
CA VAL A 10 4.25 -4.11 -3.74
C VAL A 10 5.00 -2.83 -3.42
N TYR A 11 4.30 -1.88 -2.81
CA TYR A 11 4.85 -0.62 -2.33
C TYR A 11 5.07 -0.66 -0.83
N LYS A 12 6.15 -0.02 -0.39
CA LYS A 12 6.43 0.24 1.03
C LYS A 12 6.30 1.72 1.26
N VAL A 13 5.30 2.12 2.03
CA VAL A 13 5.04 3.53 2.38
C VAL A 13 5.34 3.71 3.85
N GLU A 14 6.09 4.74 4.22
CA GLU A 14 6.38 5.02 5.63
C GLU A 14 5.10 5.27 6.42
N GLY A 15 5.00 4.69 7.61
CA GLY A 15 3.83 4.85 8.48
C GLY A 15 3.57 6.31 8.85
N SER A 16 4.63 7.11 8.95
CA SER A 16 4.58 8.56 9.18
C SER A 16 3.99 9.36 8.01
N ALA A 17 4.02 8.81 6.79
CA ALA A 17 3.46 9.45 5.59
C ALA A 17 1.94 9.22 5.45
N VAL A 18 1.33 8.40 6.31
CA VAL A 18 -0.10 8.08 6.28
C VAL A 18 -0.75 8.54 7.58
N SER A 19 -1.58 9.58 7.51
CA SER A 19 -2.21 10.18 8.69
C SER A 19 -3.63 9.67 8.97
N GLY A 20 -4.18 8.88 8.05
CA GLY A 20 -5.55 8.39 8.06
C GLY A 20 -5.87 7.59 9.30
N ARG A 21 -6.99 7.92 9.93
CA ARG A 21 -7.42 7.25 11.17
C ARG A 21 -8.27 6.04 10.86
N THR A 22 -9.07 6.13 9.80
CA THR A 22 -9.92 5.03 9.31
C THR A 22 -9.22 4.24 8.20
N GLU A 23 -9.69 3.02 7.94
CA GLU A 23 -9.17 2.21 6.82
C GLU A 23 -9.36 2.91 5.47
N LEU A 24 -10.51 3.57 5.26
CA LEU A 24 -10.81 4.30 4.03
C LEU A 24 -9.82 5.45 3.81
N GLU A 25 -9.54 6.26 4.84
CA GLU A 25 -8.58 7.36 4.74
C GLU A 25 -7.17 6.86 4.43
N ARG A 26 -6.70 5.82 5.13
CA ARG A 26 -5.40 5.21 4.87
C ARG A 26 -5.32 4.72 3.43
N ARG A 27 -6.35 4.03 2.97
CA ARG A 27 -6.41 3.51 1.60
C ARG A 27 -6.35 4.63 0.56
N GLN A 28 -7.07 5.74 0.77
CA GLN A 28 -7.03 6.89 -0.13
C GLN A 28 -5.67 7.61 -0.11
N GLU A 29 -5.03 7.76 1.04
CA GLU A 29 -3.67 8.33 1.12
C GLU A 29 -2.64 7.45 0.42
N LEU A 30 -2.68 6.13 0.68
CA LEU A 30 -1.79 5.18 0.02
C LEU A 30 -1.97 5.20 -1.50
N LEU A 31 -3.22 5.27 -1.99
CA LEU A 31 -3.53 5.39 -3.41
C LEU A 31 -2.89 6.67 -3.99
N ARG A 32 -3.12 7.82 -3.36
CA ARG A 32 -2.56 9.13 -3.79
C ARG A 32 -1.03 9.16 -3.83
N ILE A 33 -0.37 8.37 -2.98
CA ILE A 33 1.10 8.24 -2.98
C ILE A 33 1.58 7.33 -4.12
N ILE A 34 0.84 6.26 -4.42
CA ILE A 34 1.26 5.21 -5.37
C ILE A 34 0.89 5.56 -6.82
N GLU A 35 -0.31 6.11 -7.06
CA GLU A 35 -0.81 6.48 -8.39
C GLU A 35 0.17 7.32 -9.24
N PRO A 36 0.80 8.40 -8.74
CA PRO A 36 1.74 9.18 -9.56
C PRO A 36 3.00 8.43 -9.95
N ILE A 37 3.34 7.33 -9.26
CA ILE A 37 4.53 6.51 -9.53
C ILE A 37 4.19 5.38 -10.50
N SER A 38 3.01 4.79 -10.35
CA SER A 38 2.60 3.55 -11.01
C SER A 38 1.61 3.73 -12.16
N GLY A 39 0.94 4.88 -12.21
CA GLY A 39 -0.28 5.08 -12.98
C GLY A 39 -1.52 4.63 -12.21
N GLU A 40 -2.64 4.50 -12.92
CA GLU A 40 -3.91 4.05 -12.35
C GLU A 40 -3.77 2.60 -11.83
N VAL A 41 -3.90 2.44 -10.52
CA VAL A 41 -3.78 1.15 -9.82
C VAL A 41 -4.90 0.97 -8.81
N ALA A 42 -5.27 -0.28 -8.55
CA ALA A 42 -6.18 -0.64 -7.47
C ALA A 42 -5.41 -1.31 -6.34
N ILE A 43 -5.68 -0.90 -5.10
CA ILE A 43 -5.12 -1.54 -3.91
C ILE A 43 -5.86 -2.85 -3.64
N ASP A 44 -5.11 -3.95 -3.63
CA ASP A 44 -5.59 -5.31 -3.36
C ASP A 44 -5.50 -5.65 -1.87
N ARG A 45 -4.37 -5.29 -1.25
CA ARG A 45 -4.10 -5.54 0.17
C ARG A 45 -3.27 -4.42 0.79
N ILE A 46 -3.54 -4.14 2.05
CA ILE A 46 -2.74 -3.24 2.90
C ILE A 46 -2.34 -4.01 4.15
N GLU A 47 -1.05 -4.04 4.48
CA GLU A 47 -0.53 -4.65 5.70
C GLU A 47 0.34 -3.65 6.48
N PRO A 48 -0.08 -3.26 7.69
CA PRO A 48 0.74 -2.43 8.56
C PRO A 48 1.85 -3.27 9.19
N VAL A 49 3.10 -2.97 8.83
CA VAL A 49 4.30 -3.44 9.52
C VAL A 49 4.48 -2.61 10.78
N ARG A 50 4.56 -3.28 11.92
CA ARG A 50 4.68 -2.67 13.23
C ARG A 50 6.01 -3.03 13.88
N ASP A 51 6.58 -2.08 14.60
CA ASP A 51 7.73 -2.32 15.47
C ASP A 51 7.33 -3.11 16.74
N ARG A 52 8.31 -3.56 17.52
CA ARG A 52 8.14 -4.22 18.82
C ARG A 52 7.25 -3.44 19.79
N SER A 53 7.20 -2.11 19.70
CA SER A 53 6.29 -1.28 20.51
C SER A 53 4.84 -1.24 20.00
N GLY A 54 4.52 -1.90 18.89
CA GLY A 54 3.20 -1.91 18.27
C GLY A 54 2.90 -0.70 17.36
N HIS A 55 3.87 0.21 17.19
CA HIS A 55 3.74 1.37 16.30
C HIS A 55 3.94 0.94 14.85
N VAL A 56 3.05 1.36 13.95
CA VAL A 56 3.21 1.16 12.51
C VAL A 56 4.41 1.96 11.99
N THR A 57 5.42 1.26 11.48
CA THR A 57 6.59 1.87 10.85
C THR A 57 6.44 1.94 9.34
N THR A 58 5.73 1.00 8.73
CA THR A 58 5.59 0.92 7.28
C THR A 58 4.26 0.28 6.91
N TYR A 59 3.63 0.75 5.85
CA TYR A 59 2.53 0.07 5.18
C TYR A 59 3.07 -0.66 3.95
N GLN A 60 2.89 -1.98 3.92
CA GLN A 60 3.06 -2.77 2.71
C GLN A 60 1.74 -2.76 1.95
N VAL A 61 1.78 -2.35 0.68
CA VAL A 61 0.59 -2.19 -0.15
C VAL A 61 0.77 -2.98 -1.43
N TRP A 62 -0.09 -3.98 -1.62
CA TRP A 62 -0.16 -4.73 -2.87
C TRP A 62 -1.17 -4.03 -3.76
N VAL A 63 -0.73 -3.67 -4.95
CA VAL A 63 -1.57 -3.02 -5.96
C VAL A 63 -1.54 -3.80 -7.25
N ASN A 64 -2.64 -3.76 -7.99
CA ASN A 64 -2.73 -4.29 -9.34
C ASN A 64 -3.01 -3.14 -10.30
N ARG A 65 -2.28 -3.07 -11.41
CA ARG A 65 -2.56 -2.08 -12.45
C ARG A 65 -3.89 -2.39 -13.12
N GLN A 66 -4.67 -1.35 -13.38
CA GLN A 66 -5.88 -1.48 -14.21
C GLN A 66 -5.50 -1.58 -15.69
#